data_AF-A0A832H090-F1
#
_entry.id   AF-A0A832H090-F1
#
_cell.length_a   1.000
_cell.length_b   1.000
_cell.length_c   1.000
_cell.angle_alpha   90.00
_cell.angle_beta   90.00
_cell.angle_gamma   90.00
#
_symmetry.space_group_name_H-M   'P 1'
#
loop_
_entity.id
_entity.type
_entity.pdbx_description
1 polymer ?
#
loop_
_entity_poly.entity_id
_entity_poly.type
_entity_poly.pdbx_seq_one_letter_code
_entity_poly.pdbx_strand_id
1 'polypeptide(L)'
;VYGVQPASLVVGALQDPMPVFVPVFKGGVLVLFDIVSPRTFRPGAMDDPRMGALRQWYSLGRDVRVYEVGTRAEPMFWGVYTIPQDEVALVAAPAGSRVVVAARPENPFMEARPVVLLTNSTPREPEGAGVEVPPGFTLIGKAALRYAQDLIVTAEHRYQQLRERMVRRLSAERYEQMAENYLAKSLLAFERGRYSEAYRSSLVALSLAARYYADEVMPLYDETGRTAVLMLLLVLPSAFFLERLLVHAEGVRRIASTLAIGAAAVWFFSLVHPALIVIANSAMAVMAVAVLLVTVLLLYVFASETSAALRSYAEARMGAHEFRREEAAAALMAVSTGLENMRRRPLRSLLTLLTIAAVSTAVVALTSTSPTVYVAFSAQRASAPYEGLLVRRGYGVLQDVLSAATVEALKGLIPETAVSPRLWYYPVSVNKVGPYGLVVGRNGTLPVQAVLGLTPDEAKLILERALARGDVFREGQVYACLLSASQAKALGVNVGDEVEFAGFKLVVVGLLGDEALLGLPRDADGYYYVPLDPT
;
A
#
# COMPACT_ATOMS: atom_id res chain seq x y z
N VAL A 1 27.72 -15.05 -11.77
CA VAL A 1 27.44 -14.46 -10.45
C VAL A 1 26.87 -15.57 -9.58
N TYR A 2 27.26 -15.64 -8.31
CA TYR A 2 26.71 -16.59 -7.35
C TYR A 2 25.72 -15.85 -6.44
N GLY A 3 24.48 -16.32 -6.36
CA GLY A 3 23.45 -15.76 -5.49
C GLY A 3 23.38 -16.49 -4.15
N VAL A 4 22.88 -15.81 -3.12
CA VAL A 4 22.63 -16.35 -1.77
C VAL A 4 21.19 -16.02 -1.37
N GLN A 5 20.45 -17.00 -0.88
CA GLN A 5 19.10 -16.77 -0.33
C GLN A 5 19.19 -15.94 0.96
N PRO A 6 18.30 -14.96 1.18
CA PRO A 6 18.22 -14.22 2.44
C PRO A 6 17.82 -15.19 3.55
N ALA A 7 18.80 -15.73 4.29
CA ALA A 7 18.55 -16.45 5.52
C ALA A 7 18.25 -15.42 6.62
N SER A 8 17.13 -15.57 7.32
CA SER A 8 16.92 -14.86 8.58
C SER A 8 17.90 -15.43 9.61
N LEU A 9 19.08 -14.84 9.69
CA LEU A 9 20.04 -15.12 10.76
C LEU A 9 19.52 -14.50 12.05
N VAL A 10 18.56 -15.16 12.71
CA VAL A 10 18.32 -14.95 14.13
C VAL A 10 19.46 -15.65 14.85
N VAL A 11 20.55 -14.92 15.08
CA VAL A 11 21.73 -15.44 15.77
C VAL A 11 21.40 -15.52 17.27
N GLY A 12 21.01 -16.70 17.74
CA GLY A 12 21.00 -17.00 19.16
C GLY A 12 22.45 -17.13 19.65
N ALA A 13 22.87 -16.29 20.58
CA ALA A 13 24.25 -16.22 21.09
C ALA A 13 24.77 -17.51 21.78
N LEU A 14 23.99 -18.59 21.81
CA LEU A 14 24.23 -19.79 22.62
C LEU A 14 24.44 -21.08 21.79
N GLN A 15 24.41 -21.04 20.45
CA GLN A 15 24.67 -22.21 19.61
C GLN A 15 25.87 -21.98 18.70
N ASP A 16 27.01 -22.59 19.06
CA ASP A 16 28.21 -22.69 18.23
C ASP A 16 28.64 -24.17 18.12
N PRO A 17 28.82 -24.73 16.91
CA PRO A 17 28.53 -24.16 15.60
C PRO A 17 27.06 -24.38 15.20
N MET A 18 26.39 -23.32 14.75
CA MET A 18 25.08 -23.40 14.10
C MET A 18 25.30 -23.70 12.61
N PRO A 19 24.95 -24.89 12.09
CA PRO A 19 25.07 -25.18 10.66
C PRO A 19 24.07 -24.33 9.87
N VAL A 20 24.58 -23.29 9.20
CA VAL A 20 23.79 -22.44 8.30
C VAL A 20 23.96 -22.97 6.87
N PHE A 21 22.87 -23.44 6.27
CA PHE A 21 22.84 -23.75 4.85
C PHE A 21 22.66 -22.46 4.06
N VAL A 22 23.73 -22.02 3.41
CA VAL A 22 23.70 -20.89 2.48
C VAL A 22 23.62 -21.46 1.06
N PRO A 23 22.44 -21.48 0.42
CA PRO A 23 22.32 -22.01 -0.93
C PRO A 23 23.05 -21.09 -1.90
N VAL A 24 24.11 -21.61 -2.51
CA VAL A 24 24.88 -20.92 -3.54
C VAL A 24 24.50 -21.51 -4.90
N PHE A 25 24.05 -20.66 -5.82
CA PHE A 25 23.64 -21.11 -7.17
C PHE A 25 24.30 -20.26 -8.26
N LYS A 26 24.58 -20.88 -9.42
CA LYS A 26 25.03 -20.17 -10.61
C LYS A 26 23.84 -19.42 -11.20
N GLY A 27 23.86 -18.10 -11.13
CA GLY A 27 22.72 -17.26 -11.45
C GLY A 27 23.04 -16.01 -12.25
N GLY A 28 21.96 -15.36 -12.63
CA GLY A 28 21.93 -13.96 -13.07
C GLY A 28 21.40 -13.05 -11.98
N VAL A 29 21.62 -11.75 -12.14
CA VAL A 29 21.11 -10.69 -11.27
C VAL A 29 20.37 -9.68 -12.12
N LEU A 30 19.08 -9.49 -11.83
CA LEU A 30 18.28 -8.40 -12.38
C LEU A 30 18.48 -7.16 -11.51
N VAL A 31 18.85 -6.04 -12.12
CA VAL A 31 18.97 -4.73 -11.45
C VAL A 31 17.70 -3.96 -11.73
N LEU A 32 16.93 -3.73 -10.66
CA LEU A 32 15.65 -3.07 -10.68
C LEU A 32 15.80 -1.65 -10.15
N PHE A 33 15.44 -0.66 -10.94
CA PHE A 33 15.37 0.75 -10.53
C PHE A 33 13.95 1.11 -10.13
N ASP A 34 13.77 2.33 -9.60
CA ASP A 34 12.48 2.94 -9.29
C ASP A 34 11.62 2.10 -8.32
N ILE A 35 12.24 1.35 -7.39
CA ILE A 35 11.54 0.62 -6.33
C ILE A 35 11.18 1.61 -5.21
N VAL A 36 10.30 2.56 -5.54
CA VAL A 36 9.74 3.56 -4.64
C VAL A 36 8.25 3.33 -4.47
N SER A 37 7.70 3.75 -3.34
CA SER A 37 6.26 3.66 -3.07
C SER A 37 5.48 4.47 -4.10
N PRO A 38 4.59 3.89 -4.92
CA PRO A 38 3.80 4.65 -5.88
C PRO A 38 2.78 5.60 -5.22
N ARG A 39 2.58 5.49 -3.91
CA ARG A 39 1.68 6.34 -3.13
C ARG A 39 2.36 7.61 -2.64
N THR A 40 3.58 7.45 -2.12
CA THR A 40 4.32 8.54 -1.47
C THR A 40 5.52 9.01 -2.29
N PHE A 41 5.90 8.22 -3.30
CA PHE A 41 7.12 8.31 -4.10
C PHE A 41 8.40 8.28 -3.26
N ARG A 42 8.36 7.70 -2.06
CA ARG A 42 9.51 7.66 -1.15
C ARG A 42 10.23 6.31 -1.18
N PRO A 43 11.52 6.28 -0.83
CA PRO A 43 12.22 5.05 -0.50
C PRO A 43 11.64 4.43 0.80
N GLY A 44 11.94 3.15 1.03
CA GLY A 44 11.46 2.43 2.21
C GLY A 44 12.08 2.89 3.53
N ALA A 45 13.21 3.59 3.48
CA ALA A 45 13.81 4.29 4.62
C ALA A 45 14.48 5.58 4.15
N MET A 46 14.65 6.53 5.06
CA MET A 46 15.44 7.73 4.83
C MET A 46 16.42 7.91 5.96
N ASP A 47 17.71 8.02 5.62
CA ASP A 47 18.75 8.32 6.59
C ASP A 47 18.62 9.74 7.11
N ASP A 48 19.03 9.92 8.36
CA ASP A 48 19.32 11.25 8.86
C ASP A 48 20.61 11.72 8.18
N PRO A 49 20.56 12.70 7.25
CA PRO A 49 21.76 13.20 6.57
C PRO A 49 22.80 13.76 7.54
N ARG A 50 22.42 14.03 8.81
CA ARG A 50 23.33 14.50 9.86
C ARG A 50 24.20 13.39 10.47
N MET A 51 23.71 12.15 10.50
CA MET A 51 24.39 11.04 11.20
C MET A 51 24.62 9.82 10.29
N GLY A 52 24.27 9.93 9.01
CA GLY A 52 24.43 8.85 8.02
C GLY A 52 23.60 7.61 8.36
N ALA A 53 24.02 6.45 7.86
CA ALA A 53 23.31 5.18 8.02
C ALA A 53 23.17 4.68 9.48
N LEU A 54 23.77 5.38 10.46
CA LEU A 54 23.66 5.05 11.89
C LEU A 54 22.33 5.49 12.52
N ARG A 55 21.59 6.42 11.88
CA ARG A 55 20.27 6.85 12.35
C ARG A 55 19.36 7.17 11.17
N GLN A 56 18.21 6.53 11.12
CA GLN A 56 17.18 6.75 10.10
C GLN A 56 16.11 7.69 10.63
N TRP A 57 15.67 8.67 9.84
CA TRP A 57 14.49 9.49 10.17
C TRP A 57 13.23 8.62 10.22
N TYR A 58 13.11 7.71 9.26
CA TYR A 58 12.13 6.65 9.27
C TYR A 58 12.68 5.39 8.58
N SER A 59 12.15 4.25 8.98
CA SER A 59 12.41 2.95 8.37
C SER A 59 11.11 2.18 8.30
N LEU A 60 10.46 2.23 7.15
CA LEU A 60 9.28 1.42 6.85
C LEU A 60 9.72 0.04 6.32
N GLY A 61 10.99 -0.14 6.00
CA GLY A 61 11.50 -1.38 5.40
C GLY A 61 11.06 -1.52 3.95
N ARG A 62 11.49 -2.60 3.32
CA ARG A 62 11.18 -2.92 1.92
C ARG A 62 11.14 -4.43 1.76
N ASP A 63 10.11 -4.95 1.11
CA ASP A 63 9.97 -6.39 0.82
C ASP A 63 9.97 -6.59 -0.69
N VAL A 64 11.00 -7.24 -1.23
CA VAL A 64 11.08 -7.62 -2.65
C VAL A 64 11.15 -9.13 -2.71
N ARG A 65 10.18 -9.74 -3.41
CA ARG A 65 10.04 -11.18 -3.51
C ARG A 65 10.09 -11.64 -4.95
N VAL A 66 10.56 -12.87 -5.10
CA VAL A 66 10.73 -13.54 -6.39
C VAL A 66 9.81 -14.74 -6.41
N TYR A 67 9.10 -14.93 -7.51
CA TYR A 67 8.16 -16.03 -7.70
C TYR A 67 8.44 -16.76 -9.01
N GLU A 68 8.21 -18.07 -9.02
CA GLU A 68 8.17 -18.85 -10.25
C GLU A 68 6.88 -18.58 -11.03
N VAL A 69 6.98 -18.56 -12.36
CA VAL A 69 5.85 -18.23 -13.24
C VAL A 69 4.68 -19.21 -13.11
N GLY A 70 4.99 -20.51 -13.07
CA GLY A 70 3.98 -21.57 -13.08
C GLY A 70 3.29 -21.80 -11.73
N THR A 71 4.08 -21.89 -10.65
CA THR A 71 3.57 -22.22 -9.31
C THR A 71 3.19 -20.98 -8.49
N ARG A 72 3.73 -19.81 -8.86
CA ARG A 72 3.68 -18.57 -8.04
C ARG A 72 4.23 -18.77 -6.62
N ALA A 73 5.02 -19.82 -6.41
CA ALA A 73 5.77 -20.07 -5.19
C ALA A 73 7.13 -19.36 -5.27
N GLU A 74 7.72 -19.11 -4.11
CA GLU A 74 9.11 -18.67 -4.04
C GLU A 74 10.00 -19.81 -4.57
N PRO A 75 10.88 -19.55 -5.56
CA PRO A 75 11.76 -20.59 -6.09
C PRO A 75 12.66 -21.14 -4.99
N MET A 76 13.13 -22.37 -5.16
CA MET A 76 14.07 -22.99 -4.21
C MET A 76 15.42 -22.25 -4.17
N PHE A 77 15.83 -21.62 -5.28
CA PHE A 77 17.07 -20.85 -5.38
C PHE A 77 16.75 -19.44 -5.88
N TRP A 78 16.94 -18.46 -5.01
CA TRP A 78 16.90 -17.04 -5.34
C TRP A 78 17.63 -16.24 -4.27
N GLY A 79 17.87 -14.97 -4.53
CA GLY A 79 18.39 -14.02 -3.55
C GLY A 79 17.90 -12.62 -3.88
N VAL A 80 17.77 -11.79 -2.86
CA VAL A 80 17.47 -10.36 -3.04
C VAL A 80 18.43 -9.58 -2.18
N TYR A 81 19.07 -8.58 -2.79
CA TYR A 81 19.82 -7.57 -2.08
C TYR A 81 19.12 -6.23 -2.25
N THR A 82 18.77 -5.65 -1.10
CA THR A 82 17.98 -4.44 -1.00
C THR A 82 18.48 -3.62 0.18
N ILE A 83 18.78 -2.35 -0.06
CA ILE A 83 18.90 -1.35 1.00
C ILE A 83 17.63 -0.50 0.97
N PRO A 84 16.85 -0.39 2.07
CA PRO A 84 15.61 0.39 2.07
C PRO A 84 15.78 1.87 1.71
N GLN A 85 16.99 2.44 1.87
CA GLN A 85 17.32 3.82 1.50
C GLN A 85 17.47 4.01 -0.02
N ASP A 86 17.87 2.95 -0.72
CA ASP A 86 18.13 3.00 -2.15
C ASP A 86 16.87 2.68 -2.95
N GLU A 87 16.70 3.34 -4.09
CA GLU A 87 15.61 3.08 -5.03
C GLU A 87 15.90 1.85 -5.93
N VAL A 88 17.02 1.15 -5.66
CA VAL A 88 17.51 0.02 -6.46
C VAL A 88 17.40 -1.29 -5.68
N ALA A 89 16.93 -2.34 -6.34
CA ALA A 89 16.95 -3.71 -5.83
C ALA A 89 17.70 -4.64 -6.78
N LEU A 90 18.48 -5.55 -6.22
CA LEU A 90 19.18 -6.61 -6.96
C LEU A 90 18.48 -7.93 -6.70
N VAL A 91 18.03 -8.59 -7.76
CA VAL A 91 17.31 -9.85 -7.69
C VAL A 91 18.13 -10.94 -8.37
N ALA A 92 18.60 -11.90 -7.60
CA ALA A 92 19.36 -13.05 -8.08
C ALA A 92 18.47 -14.28 -8.24
N ALA A 93 18.61 -15.00 -9.37
CA ALA A 93 17.92 -16.26 -9.64
C ALA A 93 18.74 -17.14 -10.61
N PRO A 94 18.47 -18.46 -10.70
CA PRO A 94 19.18 -19.36 -11.59
C PRO A 94 19.20 -18.87 -13.04
N ALA A 95 20.36 -18.94 -13.70
CA ALA A 95 20.48 -18.46 -15.08
C ALA A 95 19.58 -19.29 -16.02
N GLY A 96 18.88 -18.62 -16.93
CA GLY A 96 17.90 -19.23 -17.85
C GLY A 96 16.53 -19.51 -17.23
N SER A 97 16.33 -19.25 -15.92
CA SER A 97 15.01 -19.29 -15.31
C SER A 97 14.19 -18.07 -15.70
N ARG A 98 12.85 -18.21 -15.65
CA ARG A 98 11.92 -17.10 -15.74
C ARG A 98 11.31 -16.84 -14.37
N VAL A 99 11.39 -15.60 -13.93
CA VAL A 99 10.91 -15.20 -12.61
C VAL A 99 9.96 -14.02 -12.71
N VAL A 100 9.04 -13.95 -11.76
CA VAL A 100 8.22 -12.78 -11.48
C VAL A 100 8.82 -12.09 -10.26
N VAL A 101 8.95 -10.77 -10.32
CA VAL A 101 9.36 -9.98 -9.14
C VAL A 101 8.18 -9.14 -8.69
N ALA A 102 7.88 -9.19 -7.39
CA ALA A 102 6.89 -8.33 -6.77
C ALA A 102 7.52 -7.61 -5.59
N ALA A 103 7.34 -6.30 -5.53
CA ALA A 103 7.92 -5.45 -4.49
C ALA A 103 6.85 -4.66 -3.74
N ARG A 104 7.07 -4.54 -2.44
CA ARG A 104 6.37 -3.67 -1.49
C ARG A 104 7.39 -2.64 -1.00
N PRO A 105 7.37 -1.43 -1.56
CA PRO A 105 8.34 -0.39 -1.22
C PRO A 105 8.26 0.09 0.22
N GLU A 106 7.10 -0.07 0.88
CA GLU A 106 6.89 0.22 2.31
C GLU A 106 6.49 -1.06 3.09
N ASN A 107 6.49 -0.97 4.44
CA ASN A 107 6.15 -2.08 5.32
C ASN A 107 4.80 -2.72 4.94
N PRO A 108 4.65 -4.06 5.03
CA PRO A 108 3.35 -4.74 4.94
C PRO A 108 2.19 -4.14 5.77
N PHE A 109 2.46 -3.45 6.89
CA PHE A 109 1.43 -2.74 7.66
C PHE A 109 0.87 -1.50 6.95
N MET A 110 1.70 -0.80 6.19
CA MET A 110 1.30 0.38 5.40
C MET A 110 0.84 -0.03 4.00
N GLU A 111 1.45 -1.08 3.45
CA GLU A 111 1.21 -1.54 2.08
C GLU A 111 1.17 -3.08 2.04
N ALA A 112 -0.01 -3.64 2.33
CA ALA A 112 -0.21 -5.09 2.42
C ALA A 112 -0.03 -5.83 1.09
N ARG A 113 0.01 -5.12 -0.05
CA ARG A 113 -0.02 -5.70 -1.39
C ARG A 113 1.16 -5.19 -2.22
N PRO A 114 1.70 -6.02 -3.14
CA PRO A 114 2.77 -5.59 -4.03
C PRO A 114 2.21 -4.55 -5.00
N VAL A 115 2.76 -3.35 -4.95
CA VAL A 115 2.39 -2.21 -5.82
C VAL A 115 3.43 -1.95 -6.91
N VAL A 116 4.53 -2.70 -6.88
CA VAL A 116 5.51 -2.78 -7.94
C VAL A 116 5.57 -4.23 -8.40
N LEU A 117 5.28 -4.46 -9.68
CA LEU A 117 5.20 -5.80 -10.26
C LEU A 117 6.02 -5.83 -11.55
N LEU A 118 6.86 -6.85 -11.68
CA LEU A 118 7.61 -7.14 -12.89
C LEU A 118 7.34 -8.60 -13.29
N THR A 119 6.38 -8.77 -14.19
CA THR A 119 5.85 -10.06 -14.66
C THR A 119 6.02 -10.25 -16.17
N ASN A 120 6.36 -9.19 -16.92
CA ASN A 120 6.34 -9.19 -18.37
C ASN A 120 4.96 -9.59 -18.90
N SER A 121 3.93 -8.91 -18.40
CA SER A 121 2.52 -9.17 -18.71
C SER A 121 2.15 -8.64 -20.08
N THR A 122 1.35 -9.43 -20.79
CA THR A 122 0.79 -9.05 -22.09
C THR A 122 -0.72 -9.30 -22.07
N PRO A 123 -1.51 -8.66 -22.96
CA PRO A 123 -2.95 -8.95 -23.03
C PRO A 123 -3.28 -10.44 -23.29
N ARG A 124 -2.35 -11.22 -23.85
CA ARG A 124 -2.50 -12.67 -24.05
C ARG A 124 -2.11 -13.49 -22.83
N GLU A 125 -1.14 -13.02 -22.05
CA GLU A 125 -0.67 -13.63 -20.81
C GLU A 125 -0.70 -12.56 -19.69
N PRO A 126 -1.89 -12.27 -19.11
CA PRO A 126 -2.04 -11.11 -18.24
C PRO A 126 -1.36 -11.26 -16.88
N GLU A 127 -1.26 -12.48 -16.38
CA GLU A 127 -0.48 -12.81 -15.17
C GLU A 127 1.05 -12.86 -15.46
N GLY A 128 1.44 -12.70 -16.72
CA GLY A 128 2.80 -12.56 -17.21
C GLY A 128 3.58 -13.85 -17.42
N ALA A 129 4.45 -13.80 -18.44
CA ALA A 129 5.31 -14.90 -18.88
C ALA A 129 6.59 -15.05 -18.03
N GLY A 130 6.82 -14.11 -17.11
CA GLY A 130 8.05 -13.95 -16.35
C GLY A 130 9.16 -13.25 -17.14
N VAL A 131 10.13 -12.73 -16.38
CA VAL A 131 11.37 -12.14 -16.90
C VAL A 131 12.44 -13.21 -16.90
N GLU A 132 13.07 -13.40 -18.07
CA GLU A 132 14.21 -14.30 -18.20
C GLU A 132 15.44 -13.72 -17.48
N VAL A 133 16.18 -14.59 -16.80
CA VAL A 133 17.35 -14.22 -15.99
C VAL A 133 18.63 -14.64 -16.73
N PRO A 134 19.33 -13.72 -17.44
CA PRO A 134 20.55 -14.04 -18.16
C PRO A 134 21.72 -14.21 -17.19
N PRO A 135 22.79 -14.94 -17.56
CA PRO A 135 24.00 -14.96 -16.75
C PRO A 135 24.63 -13.56 -16.64
N GLY A 136 24.98 -13.13 -15.43
CA GLY A 136 25.58 -11.81 -15.19
C GLY A 136 24.60 -10.78 -14.60
N PHE A 137 24.89 -9.49 -14.74
CA PHE A 137 24.02 -8.41 -14.32
C PHE A 137 23.20 -7.90 -15.51
N THR A 138 21.89 -7.84 -15.36
CA THR A 138 20.96 -7.35 -16.38
C THR A 138 20.19 -6.17 -15.84
N LEU A 139 20.39 -4.99 -16.44
CA LEU A 139 19.66 -3.79 -16.06
C LEU A 139 18.27 -3.81 -16.67
N ILE A 140 17.25 -3.70 -15.83
CA ILE A 140 15.86 -3.53 -16.28
C ILE A 140 15.64 -2.06 -16.61
N GLY A 141 15.79 -1.73 -17.90
CA GLY A 141 15.51 -0.39 -18.40
C GLY A 141 14.01 -0.05 -18.36
N LYS A 142 13.69 1.24 -18.24
CA LYS A 142 12.31 1.76 -18.19
C LYS A 142 11.48 1.13 -17.08
N ALA A 143 12.09 0.98 -15.90
CA ALA A 143 11.54 0.24 -14.77
C ALA A 143 10.13 0.73 -14.40
N ALA A 144 9.95 2.02 -14.08
CA ALA A 144 8.64 2.59 -13.75
C ALA A 144 7.57 2.34 -14.83
N LEU A 145 7.92 2.48 -16.13
CA LEU A 145 7.01 2.22 -17.25
C LEU A 145 6.59 0.75 -17.31
N ARG A 146 7.56 -0.18 -17.17
CA ARG A 146 7.30 -1.61 -17.18
C ARG A 146 6.43 -2.03 -16.00
N TYR A 147 6.71 -1.50 -14.81
CA TYR A 147 5.90 -1.79 -13.62
C TYR A 147 4.46 -1.30 -13.79
N ALA A 148 4.27 -0.10 -14.33
CA ALA A 148 2.94 0.43 -14.61
C ALA A 148 2.19 -0.45 -15.61
N GLN A 149 2.84 -0.85 -16.71
CA GLN A 149 2.25 -1.72 -17.72
C GLN A 149 1.86 -3.08 -17.15
N ASP A 150 2.77 -3.75 -16.45
CA ASP A 150 2.54 -5.08 -15.89
C ASP A 150 1.39 -5.06 -14.87
N LEU A 151 1.35 -4.01 -14.04
CA LEU A 151 0.33 -3.84 -13.02
C LEU A 151 -1.05 -3.52 -13.62
N ILE A 152 -1.11 -2.65 -14.65
CA ILE A 152 -2.36 -2.33 -15.37
C ILE A 152 -2.93 -3.60 -16.01
N VAL A 153 -2.12 -4.33 -16.78
CA VAL A 153 -2.59 -5.54 -17.50
C VAL A 153 -3.06 -6.61 -16.51
N THR A 154 -2.32 -6.81 -15.41
CA THR A 154 -2.70 -7.77 -14.36
C THR A 154 -4.00 -7.34 -13.67
N ALA A 155 -4.12 -6.07 -13.32
CA ALA A 155 -5.29 -5.53 -12.65
C ALA A 155 -6.53 -5.54 -13.56
N GLU A 156 -6.37 -5.20 -14.84
CA GLU A 156 -7.43 -5.20 -15.84
C GLU A 156 -8.00 -6.61 -16.03
N HIS A 157 -7.14 -7.61 -16.22
CA HIS A 157 -7.59 -9.00 -16.37
C HIS A 157 -8.39 -9.47 -15.15
N ARG A 158 -7.90 -9.17 -13.95
CA ARG A 158 -8.58 -9.52 -12.71
C ARG A 158 -9.89 -8.75 -12.54
N TYR A 159 -9.90 -7.46 -12.85
CA TYR A 159 -11.12 -6.66 -12.79
C TYR A 159 -12.17 -7.11 -13.82
N GLN A 160 -11.76 -7.50 -15.02
CA GLN A 160 -12.66 -8.02 -16.05
C GLN A 160 -13.43 -9.24 -15.56
N GLN A 161 -12.78 -10.18 -14.85
CA GLN A 161 -13.46 -11.35 -14.25
C GLN A 161 -14.57 -10.96 -13.27
N LEU A 162 -14.36 -9.87 -12.50
CA LEU A 162 -15.37 -9.33 -11.58
C LEU A 162 -16.47 -8.55 -12.34
N ARG A 163 -16.07 -7.74 -13.33
CA ARG A 163 -16.93 -6.87 -14.12
C ARG A 163 -17.94 -7.65 -14.96
N GLU A 164 -17.52 -8.76 -15.57
CA GLU A 164 -18.40 -9.70 -16.29
C GLU A 164 -19.50 -10.29 -15.41
N ARG A 165 -19.30 -10.27 -14.09
CA ARG A 165 -20.22 -10.79 -13.07
C ARG A 165 -20.89 -9.69 -12.27
N MET A 166 -20.91 -8.47 -12.81
CA MET A 166 -21.57 -7.29 -12.22
C MET A 166 -21.00 -6.84 -10.87
N VAL A 167 -19.80 -7.30 -10.48
CA VAL A 167 -19.07 -6.77 -9.32
C VAL A 167 -18.18 -5.62 -9.79
N ARG A 168 -18.69 -4.40 -9.68
CA ARG A 168 -18.06 -3.19 -10.23
C ARG A 168 -17.84 -2.11 -9.18
N ARG A 169 -16.81 -1.30 -9.38
CA ARG A 169 -16.57 -0.05 -8.64
C ARG A 169 -16.30 1.07 -9.63
N LEU A 170 -17.04 2.17 -9.52
CA LEU A 170 -16.86 3.34 -10.40
C LEU A 170 -15.48 3.99 -10.22
N SER A 171 -14.94 3.97 -9.01
CA SER A 171 -13.57 4.41 -8.71
C SER A 171 -12.53 3.57 -9.48
N ALA A 172 -12.70 2.24 -9.51
CA ALA A 172 -11.81 1.34 -10.23
C ALA A 172 -11.71 1.69 -11.72
N GLU A 173 -12.86 1.87 -12.38
CA GLU A 173 -12.95 2.21 -13.81
C GLU A 173 -12.33 3.58 -14.11
N ARG A 174 -12.47 4.53 -13.20
CA ARG A 174 -11.83 5.84 -13.32
C ARG A 174 -10.30 5.72 -13.21
N TYR A 175 -9.79 4.94 -12.26
CA TYR A 175 -8.34 4.74 -12.13
C TYR A 175 -7.75 3.93 -13.30
N GLU A 176 -8.46 2.91 -13.79
CA GLU A 176 -8.13 2.15 -15.01
C GLU A 176 -7.91 3.11 -16.17
N GLN A 177 -8.93 3.93 -16.48
CA GLN A 177 -8.87 4.88 -17.60
C GLN A 177 -7.76 5.94 -17.42
N MET A 178 -7.58 6.46 -16.20
CA MET A 178 -6.51 7.42 -15.93
C MET A 178 -5.12 6.79 -16.08
N ALA A 179 -4.92 5.56 -15.58
CA ALA A 179 -3.66 4.85 -15.64
C ALA A 179 -3.27 4.52 -17.09
N GLU A 180 -4.22 4.01 -17.89
CA GLU A 180 -4.03 3.74 -19.32
C GLU A 180 -3.66 5.00 -20.11
N ASN A 181 -4.35 6.12 -19.83
CA ASN A 181 -4.06 7.40 -20.48
C ASN A 181 -2.62 7.87 -20.21
N TYR A 182 -2.15 7.80 -18.96
CA TYR A 182 -0.78 8.17 -18.61
C TYR A 182 0.25 7.18 -19.13
N LEU A 183 -0.07 5.88 -19.18
CA LEU A 183 0.78 4.86 -19.79
C LEU A 183 0.97 5.15 -21.29
N ALA A 184 -0.12 5.44 -22.02
CA ALA A 184 -0.07 5.78 -23.43
C ALA A 184 0.75 7.07 -23.68
N LYS A 185 0.56 8.10 -22.85
CA LYS A 185 1.40 9.33 -22.90
C LYS A 185 2.88 9.01 -22.70
N SER A 186 3.21 8.16 -21.72
CA SER A 186 4.58 7.77 -21.44
C SER A 186 5.22 7.01 -22.61
N LEU A 187 4.49 6.05 -23.20
CA LEU A 187 4.93 5.31 -24.38
C LEU A 187 5.20 6.23 -25.58
N LEU A 188 4.26 7.13 -25.89
CA LEU A 188 4.42 8.11 -26.97
C LEU A 188 5.59 9.07 -26.75
N ALA A 189 5.78 9.55 -25.51
CA ALA A 189 6.92 10.40 -25.18
C ALA A 189 8.25 9.64 -25.32
N PHE A 190 8.27 8.35 -24.94
CA PHE A 190 9.44 7.48 -25.10
C PHE A 190 9.79 7.26 -26.57
N GLU A 191 8.80 6.95 -27.41
CA GLU A 191 8.98 6.78 -28.87
C GLU A 191 9.52 8.06 -29.55
N ARG A 192 9.13 9.23 -29.04
CA ARG A 192 9.61 10.54 -29.50
C ARG A 192 10.95 10.97 -28.92
N GLY A 193 11.62 10.13 -28.11
CA GLY A 193 12.88 10.46 -27.46
C GLY A 193 12.79 11.49 -26.33
N ARG A 194 11.58 11.84 -25.87
CA ARG A 194 11.35 12.79 -24.77
C ARG A 194 11.38 12.08 -23.43
N TYR A 195 12.58 11.65 -23.02
CA TYR A 195 12.76 10.75 -21.87
C TYR A 195 12.29 11.32 -20.54
N SER A 196 12.48 12.61 -20.28
CA SER A 196 12.01 13.24 -19.03
C SER A 196 10.48 13.23 -18.93
N GLU A 197 9.77 13.55 -20.00
CA GLU A 197 8.30 13.50 -20.06
C GLU A 197 7.80 12.05 -19.95
N ALA A 198 8.49 11.12 -20.60
CA ALA A 198 8.19 9.69 -20.51
C ALA A 198 8.33 9.18 -19.07
N TYR A 199 9.43 9.52 -18.39
CA TYR A 199 9.69 9.12 -17.02
C TYR A 199 8.63 9.68 -16.05
N ARG A 200 8.37 10.99 -16.11
CA ARG A 200 7.33 11.63 -15.27
C ARG A 200 5.95 11.00 -15.47
N SER A 201 5.56 10.78 -16.74
CA SER A 201 4.29 10.12 -17.07
C SER A 201 4.26 8.67 -16.58
N SER A 202 5.39 7.96 -16.59
CA SER A 202 5.47 6.58 -16.09
C SER A 202 5.31 6.49 -14.58
N LEU A 203 5.85 7.46 -13.81
CA LEU A 203 5.64 7.53 -12.36
C LEU A 203 4.17 7.77 -12.02
N VAL A 204 3.50 8.66 -12.76
CA VAL A 204 2.05 8.92 -12.59
C VAL A 204 1.23 7.70 -12.98
N ALA A 205 1.56 7.04 -14.09
CA ALA A 205 0.90 5.81 -14.53
C ALA A 205 1.06 4.70 -13.47
N LEU A 206 2.27 4.51 -12.92
CA LEU A 206 2.54 3.54 -11.87
C LEU A 206 1.73 3.83 -10.60
N SER A 207 1.63 5.09 -10.17
CA SER A 207 0.82 5.49 -9.02
C SER A 207 -0.67 5.18 -9.22
N LEU A 208 -1.22 5.55 -10.38
CA LEU A 208 -2.62 5.27 -10.70
C LEU A 208 -2.90 3.77 -10.84
N ALA A 209 -1.97 3.02 -11.46
CA ALA A 209 -2.03 1.57 -11.57
C ALA A 209 -1.97 0.89 -10.20
N ALA A 210 -1.10 1.38 -9.30
CA ALA A 210 -1.00 0.87 -7.93
C ALA A 210 -2.30 1.07 -7.15
N ARG A 211 -2.94 2.23 -7.29
CA ARG A 211 -4.27 2.47 -6.70
C ARG A 211 -5.34 1.59 -7.32
N TYR A 212 -5.37 1.48 -8.65
CA TYR A 212 -6.30 0.59 -9.34
C TYR A 212 -6.18 -0.86 -8.84
N TYR A 213 -4.97 -1.40 -8.81
CA TYR A 213 -4.73 -2.76 -8.34
C TYR A 213 -4.97 -2.93 -6.84
N ALA A 214 -4.28 -2.15 -6.01
CA ALA A 214 -4.22 -2.38 -4.57
C ALA A 214 -5.37 -1.76 -3.78
N ASP A 215 -5.97 -0.64 -4.21
CA ASP A 215 -7.07 0.02 -3.49
C ASP A 215 -8.46 -0.34 -4.01
N GLU A 216 -8.56 -0.83 -5.26
CA GLU A 216 -9.86 -1.02 -5.90
C GLU A 216 -10.11 -2.47 -6.29
N VAL A 217 -9.25 -3.09 -7.11
CA VAL A 217 -9.47 -4.43 -7.63
C VAL A 217 -9.24 -5.50 -6.56
N MET A 218 -8.12 -5.45 -5.86
CA MET A 218 -7.80 -6.48 -4.86
C MET A 218 -8.72 -6.47 -3.63
N PRO A 219 -9.24 -5.33 -3.10
CA PRO A 219 -10.27 -5.39 -2.07
C PRO A 219 -11.55 -6.05 -2.56
N LEU A 220 -11.95 -5.84 -3.82
CA LEU A 220 -13.10 -6.55 -4.39
C LEU A 220 -12.90 -8.06 -4.41
N TYR A 221 -11.69 -8.53 -4.74
CA TYR A 221 -11.34 -9.96 -4.64
C TYR A 221 -11.45 -10.48 -3.20
N ASP A 222 -10.88 -9.76 -2.24
CA ASP A 222 -10.91 -10.14 -0.82
C ASP A 222 -12.33 -10.12 -0.24
N GLU A 223 -13.11 -9.09 -0.55
CA GLU A 223 -14.52 -8.95 -0.14
C GLU A 223 -15.37 -10.06 -0.74
N THR A 224 -15.19 -10.34 -2.03
CA THR A 224 -15.85 -11.46 -2.73
C THR A 224 -15.49 -12.79 -2.06
N GLY A 225 -14.21 -13.02 -1.75
CA GLY A 225 -13.73 -14.23 -1.08
C GLY A 225 -14.29 -14.41 0.33
N ARG A 226 -14.23 -13.37 1.16
CA ARG A 226 -14.76 -13.38 2.54
C ARG A 226 -16.27 -13.59 2.56
N THR A 227 -17.00 -12.94 1.66
CA THR A 227 -18.44 -13.09 1.52
C THR A 227 -18.80 -14.52 1.11
N ALA A 228 -18.00 -15.14 0.24
CA ALA A 228 -18.17 -16.55 -0.13
C ALA A 228 -18.11 -17.49 1.06
N VAL A 229 -17.10 -17.35 1.92
CA VAL A 229 -16.92 -18.19 3.10
C VAL A 229 -18.11 -18.04 4.05
N LEU A 230 -18.55 -16.81 4.31
CA LEU A 230 -19.72 -16.53 5.16
C LEU A 230 -21.01 -17.10 4.55
N MET A 231 -21.21 -16.96 3.24
CA MET A 231 -22.39 -17.50 2.56
C MET A 231 -22.37 -19.03 2.55
N LEU A 232 -21.22 -19.67 2.30
CA LEU A 232 -21.07 -21.13 2.37
C LEU A 232 -21.37 -21.66 3.78
N LEU A 233 -20.98 -20.91 4.83
CA LEU A 233 -21.30 -21.25 6.22
C LEU A 233 -22.81 -21.24 6.50
N LEU A 234 -23.59 -20.44 5.76
CA LEU A 234 -25.06 -20.42 5.85
C LEU A 234 -25.71 -21.47 4.93
N VAL A 235 -25.19 -21.60 3.71
CA VAL A 235 -25.71 -22.51 2.67
C VAL A 235 -25.59 -23.97 3.12
N LEU A 236 -24.43 -24.40 3.63
CA LEU A 236 -24.22 -25.81 4.00
C LEU A 236 -25.17 -26.30 5.12
N PRO A 237 -25.37 -25.60 6.25
CA PRO A 237 -26.37 -25.99 7.24
C PRO A 237 -27.81 -25.84 6.73
N SER A 238 -28.09 -24.84 5.89
CA SER A 238 -29.44 -24.70 5.32
C SER A 238 -29.85 -25.88 4.44
N ALA A 239 -28.91 -26.58 3.82
CA ALA A 239 -29.19 -27.80 3.07
C ALA A 239 -29.85 -28.88 3.93
N PHE A 240 -29.44 -29.02 5.20
CA PHE A 240 -30.06 -29.93 6.15
C PHE A 240 -31.50 -29.53 6.49
N PHE A 241 -31.75 -28.23 6.71
CA PHE A 241 -33.09 -27.73 6.99
C PHE A 241 -34.01 -27.84 5.77
N LEU A 242 -33.50 -27.58 4.58
CA LEU A 242 -34.20 -27.75 3.30
C LEU A 242 -34.51 -29.22 3.02
N GLU A 243 -33.59 -30.14 3.32
CA GLU A 243 -33.85 -31.58 3.22
C GLU A 243 -35.03 -31.98 4.11
N ARG A 244 -35.04 -31.52 5.36
CA ARG A 244 -36.13 -31.79 6.31
C ARG A 244 -37.47 -31.18 5.89
N LEU A 245 -37.46 -30.04 5.21
CA LEU A 245 -38.65 -29.35 4.74
C LEU A 245 -39.22 -29.97 3.45
N LEU A 246 -38.36 -30.33 2.49
CA LEU A 246 -38.76 -30.73 1.13
C LEU A 246 -38.88 -32.24 0.93
N VAL A 247 -37.91 -33.03 1.43
CA VAL A 247 -37.78 -34.47 1.10
C VAL A 247 -38.10 -35.35 2.30
N HIS A 248 -37.55 -35.02 3.46
CA HIS A 248 -37.73 -35.76 4.71
C HIS A 248 -37.36 -37.26 4.59
N ALA A 249 -36.22 -37.56 3.98
CA ALA A 249 -35.75 -38.93 3.87
C ALA A 249 -35.19 -39.44 5.21
N GLU A 250 -35.14 -40.77 5.36
CA GLU A 250 -34.59 -41.45 6.54
C GLU A 250 -33.36 -42.29 6.20
N GLY A 251 -32.53 -42.58 7.21
CA GLY A 251 -31.33 -43.41 7.08
C GLY A 251 -30.30 -42.88 6.07
N VAL A 252 -29.71 -43.76 5.27
CA VAL A 252 -28.69 -43.40 4.26
C VAL A 252 -29.25 -42.49 3.17
N ARG A 253 -30.54 -42.65 2.82
CA ARG A 253 -31.19 -41.80 1.82
C ARG A 253 -31.23 -40.34 2.25
N ARG A 254 -31.29 -40.07 3.56
CA ARG A 254 -31.20 -38.72 4.13
C ARG A 254 -29.86 -38.06 3.89
N ILE A 255 -28.78 -38.81 4.05
CA ILE A 255 -27.43 -38.30 3.83
C ILE A 255 -27.28 -37.95 2.34
N ALA A 256 -27.71 -38.85 1.47
CA ALA A 256 -27.69 -38.62 0.02
C ALA A 256 -28.57 -37.42 -0.40
N SER A 257 -29.79 -37.28 0.13
CA SER A 257 -30.68 -36.14 -0.17
C SER A 257 -30.11 -34.81 0.35
N THR A 258 -29.53 -34.81 1.56
CA THR A 258 -28.89 -33.61 2.13
C THR A 258 -27.69 -33.18 1.28
N LEU A 259 -26.85 -34.12 0.86
CA LEU A 259 -25.71 -33.84 -0.03
C LEU A 259 -26.18 -33.34 -1.39
N ALA A 260 -27.22 -33.93 -1.97
CA ALA A 260 -27.78 -33.49 -3.25
C ALA A 260 -28.36 -32.07 -3.17
N ILE A 261 -29.12 -31.75 -2.12
CA ILE A 261 -29.66 -30.39 -1.89
C ILE A 261 -28.53 -29.40 -1.63
N GLY A 262 -27.52 -29.78 -0.84
CA GLY A 262 -26.35 -28.95 -0.60
C GLY A 262 -25.57 -28.66 -1.87
N ALA A 263 -25.33 -29.67 -2.70
CA ALA A 263 -24.68 -29.51 -4.00
C ALA A 263 -25.50 -28.60 -4.93
N ALA A 264 -26.82 -28.76 -4.97
CA ALA A 264 -27.71 -27.89 -5.75
C ALA A 264 -27.71 -26.44 -5.24
N ALA A 265 -27.67 -26.24 -3.92
CA ALA A 265 -27.63 -24.91 -3.31
C ALA A 265 -26.28 -24.21 -3.56
N VAL A 266 -25.17 -24.93 -3.46
CA VAL A 266 -23.83 -24.43 -3.82
C VAL A 266 -23.75 -24.13 -5.32
N TRP A 267 -24.33 -24.98 -6.17
CA TRP A 267 -24.42 -24.73 -7.60
C TRP A 267 -25.22 -23.46 -7.91
N PHE A 268 -26.40 -23.29 -7.30
CA PHE A 268 -27.18 -22.05 -7.44
C PHE A 268 -26.42 -20.83 -6.94
N PHE A 269 -25.74 -20.95 -5.79
CA PHE A 269 -24.87 -19.89 -5.27
C PHE A 269 -23.75 -19.52 -6.26
N SER A 270 -23.17 -20.50 -6.98
CA SER A 270 -22.14 -20.24 -7.99
C SER A 270 -22.63 -19.43 -9.20
N LEU A 271 -23.94 -19.45 -9.49
CA LEU A 271 -24.54 -18.66 -10.56
C LEU A 271 -24.77 -17.21 -10.14
N VAL A 272 -25.11 -16.98 -8.87
CA VAL A 272 -25.47 -15.66 -8.34
C VAL A 272 -24.25 -14.91 -7.80
N HIS A 273 -23.26 -15.62 -7.26
CA HIS A 273 -22.09 -15.02 -6.62
C HIS A 273 -20.78 -15.49 -7.29
N PRO A 274 -19.92 -14.57 -7.79
CA PRO A 274 -18.76 -14.93 -8.60
C PRO A 274 -17.62 -15.58 -7.82
N ALA A 275 -17.68 -15.57 -6.49
CA ALA A 275 -16.57 -16.02 -5.64
C ALA A 275 -16.05 -17.42 -5.93
N LEU A 276 -16.91 -18.38 -6.28
CA LEU A 276 -16.45 -19.75 -6.54
C LEU A 276 -15.65 -19.87 -7.85
N ILE A 277 -15.63 -18.84 -8.68
CA ILE A 277 -14.84 -18.76 -9.91
C ILE A 277 -13.62 -17.86 -9.70
N VAL A 278 -13.80 -16.77 -8.95
CA VAL A 278 -12.77 -15.73 -8.69
C VAL A 278 -11.70 -16.22 -7.71
N ILE A 279 -12.06 -17.07 -6.74
CA ILE A 279 -11.10 -17.66 -5.81
C ILE A 279 -10.30 -18.72 -6.56
N ALA A 280 -8.97 -18.58 -6.59
CA ALA A 280 -8.04 -19.50 -7.26
C ALA A 280 -8.25 -20.97 -6.91
N ASN A 281 -8.75 -21.26 -5.69
CA ASN A 281 -9.17 -22.60 -5.28
C ASN A 281 -10.49 -22.58 -4.50
N SER A 282 -11.61 -22.48 -5.21
CA SER A 282 -12.95 -22.50 -4.61
C SER A 282 -13.33 -23.83 -3.95
N ALA A 283 -12.80 -24.95 -4.45
CA ALA A 283 -12.98 -26.26 -3.83
C ALA A 283 -12.39 -26.28 -2.41
N MET A 284 -11.20 -25.70 -2.21
CA MET A 284 -10.63 -25.56 -0.87
C MET A 284 -11.48 -24.69 0.05
N ALA A 285 -12.11 -23.63 -0.46
CA ALA A 285 -13.01 -22.82 0.37
C ALA A 285 -14.21 -23.62 0.88
N VAL A 286 -14.85 -24.42 0.00
CA VAL A 286 -15.96 -25.31 0.38
C VAL A 286 -15.50 -26.35 1.40
N MET A 287 -14.35 -27.00 1.14
CA MET A 287 -13.76 -27.99 2.05
C MET A 287 -13.41 -27.38 3.41
N ALA A 288 -12.82 -26.19 3.44
CA ALA A 288 -12.47 -25.50 4.68
C ALA A 288 -13.70 -25.19 5.54
N VAL A 289 -14.79 -24.71 4.93
CA VAL A 289 -16.05 -24.47 5.65
C VAL A 289 -16.68 -25.78 6.13
N ALA A 290 -16.64 -26.84 5.31
CA ALA A 290 -17.14 -28.16 5.73
C ALA A 290 -16.35 -28.71 6.93
N VAL A 291 -15.02 -28.64 6.89
CA VAL A 291 -14.14 -29.02 8.01
C VAL A 291 -14.41 -28.16 9.23
N LEU A 292 -14.61 -26.85 9.06
CA LEU A 292 -14.98 -25.95 10.15
C LEU A 292 -16.31 -26.36 10.80
N LEU A 293 -17.33 -26.67 10.02
CA LEU A 293 -18.63 -27.14 10.53
C LEU A 293 -18.51 -28.45 11.30
N VAL A 294 -17.74 -29.42 10.77
CA VAL A 294 -17.46 -30.68 11.47
C VAL A 294 -16.70 -30.42 12.76
N THR A 295 -15.72 -29.52 12.75
CA THR A 295 -14.94 -29.14 13.93
C THR A 295 -15.82 -28.49 15.00
N VAL A 296 -16.73 -27.58 14.61
CA VAL A 296 -17.70 -26.97 15.53
C VAL A 296 -18.65 -28.01 16.12
N LEU A 297 -19.12 -28.98 15.32
CA LEU A 297 -19.94 -30.08 15.80
C LEU A 297 -19.18 -30.95 16.80
N LEU A 298 -17.92 -31.29 16.51
CA LEU A 298 -17.05 -32.05 17.42
C LEU A 298 -16.82 -31.29 18.73
N LEU A 299 -16.55 -29.99 18.68
CA LEU A 299 -16.42 -29.13 19.87
C LEU A 299 -17.71 -29.10 20.68
N TYR A 300 -18.88 -29.02 20.03
CA TYR A 300 -20.18 -29.08 20.71
C TYR A 300 -20.39 -30.42 21.43
N VAL A 301 -20.15 -31.54 20.74
CA VAL A 301 -20.27 -32.88 21.34
C VAL A 301 -19.29 -33.01 22.50
N PHE A 302 -18.03 -32.64 22.31
CA PHE A 302 -17.02 -32.68 23.37
C PHE A 302 -17.42 -31.82 24.57
N ALA A 303 -17.89 -30.59 24.35
CA ALA A 303 -18.37 -29.72 25.44
C ALA A 303 -19.57 -30.32 26.17
N SER A 304 -20.50 -30.95 25.45
CA SER A 304 -21.66 -31.62 26.05
C SER A 304 -21.27 -32.83 26.90
N GLU A 305 -20.37 -33.69 26.40
CA GLU A 305 -19.84 -34.84 27.13
C GLU A 305 -19.01 -34.42 28.34
N THR A 306 -18.15 -33.40 28.17
CA THR A 306 -17.36 -32.85 29.29
C THR A 306 -18.26 -32.25 30.36
N SER A 307 -19.32 -31.53 29.96
CA SER A 307 -20.31 -31.01 30.88
C SER A 307 -21.06 -32.13 31.61
N ALA A 308 -21.44 -33.20 30.89
CA ALA A 308 -22.08 -34.37 31.48
C ALA A 308 -21.15 -35.09 32.48
N ALA A 309 -19.86 -35.25 32.13
CA ALA A 309 -18.85 -35.84 33.00
C ALA A 309 -18.63 -35.01 34.26
N LEU A 310 -18.43 -33.69 34.13
CA LEU A 310 -18.29 -32.77 35.26
C LEU A 310 -19.52 -32.79 36.17
N ARG A 311 -20.73 -32.89 35.61
CA ARG A 311 -21.96 -33.03 36.37
C ARG A 311 -22.03 -34.35 37.13
N SER A 312 -21.75 -35.48 36.47
CA SER A 312 -21.72 -36.78 37.14
C SER A 312 -20.74 -36.80 38.32
N TYR A 313 -19.61 -36.10 38.18
CA TYR A 313 -18.62 -35.95 39.24
C TYR A 313 -19.10 -35.02 40.37
N ALA A 314 -19.79 -33.92 40.02
CA ALA A 314 -20.38 -32.99 40.98
C ALA A 314 -21.54 -33.61 41.76
N GLU A 315 -22.44 -34.33 41.10
CA GLU A 315 -23.56 -35.05 41.70
C GLU A 315 -23.08 -36.13 42.68
N ALA A 316 -22.02 -36.87 42.32
CA ALA A 316 -21.41 -37.87 43.19
C ALA A 316 -20.80 -37.29 44.49
N ARG A 317 -20.47 -35.99 44.51
CA ARG A 317 -19.75 -35.35 45.63
C ARG A 317 -20.56 -34.33 46.42
N MET A 318 -21.56 -33.69 45.79
CA MET A 318 -22.40 -32.64 46.40
C MET A 318 -23.90 -33.01 46.46
N GLY A 319 -24.29 -34.16 45.92
CA GLY A 319 -25.69 -34.61 45.86
C GLY A 319 -26.50 -33.89 44.77
N ALA A 320 -27.61 -34.50 44.34
CA ALA A 320 -28.44 -34.02 43.23
C ALA A 320 -29.22 -32.73 43.61
N HIS A 321 -28.66 -31.56 43.27
CA HIS A 321 -29.30 -30.25 43.47
C HIS A 321 -29.20 -29.38 42.21
N GLU A 322 -29.53 -29.90 41.03
CA GLU A 322 -29.68 -29.08 39.82
C GLU A 322 -31.03 -29.32 39.14
N PHE A 323 -31.88 -28.30 39.11
CA PHE A 323 -33.16 -28.33 38.39
C PHE A 323 -32.89 -28.23 36.89
N ARG A 324 -33.08 -29.36 36.21
CA ARG A 324 -32.91 -29.54 34.76
C ARG A 324 -33.77 -28.55 33.96
N ARG A 325 -33.14 -27.59 33.27
CA ARG A 325 -33.73 -26.90 32.11
C ARG A 325 -32.92 -27.29 30.88
N GLU A 326 -33.36 -28.34 30.19
CA GLU A 326 -32.79 -28.73 28.89
C GLU A 326 -33.28 -27.76 27.80
N GLU A 327 -32.84 -26.50 27.90
CA GLU A 327 -33.20 -25.44 26.94
C GLU A 327 -32.77 -25.83 25.52
N ALA A 328 -31.66 -26.57 25.38
CA ALA A 328 -31.19 -27.09 24.10
C ALA A 328 -32.11 -28.16 23.50
N ALA A 329 -32.62 -29.10 24.30
CA ALA A 329 -33.54 -30.14 23.82
C ALA A 329 -34.91 -29.54 23.45
N ALA A 330 -35.39 -28.58 24.25
CA ALA A 330 -36.60 -27.82 23.95
C ALA A 330 -36.47 -27.02 22.64
N ALA A 331 -35.31 -26.38 22.40
CA ALA A 331 -35.04 -25.66 21.16
C ALA A 331 -35.01 -26.60 19.94
N LEU A 332 -34.37 -27.78 20.05
CA LEU A 332 -34.35 -28.78 18.96
C LEU A 332 -35.75 -29.33 18.65
N MET A 333 -36.56 -29.60 19.68
CA MET A 333 -37.96 -29.96 19.52
C MET A 333 -38.77 -28.85 18.84
N ALA A 334 -38.57 -27.59 19.23
CA ALA A 334 -39.24 -26.45 18.61
C ALA A 334 -38.90 -26.30 17.13
N VAL A 335 -37.62 -26.48 16.74
CA VAL A 335 -37.18 -26.45 15.33
C VAL A 335 -37.85 -27.58 14.53
N SER A 336 -37.84 -28.81 15.06
CA SER A 336 -38.47 -29.95 14.37
C SER A 336 -39.98 -29.77 14.18
N THR A 337 -40.69 -29.31 15.22
CA THR A 337 -42.13 -29.03 15.19
C THR A 337 -42.44 -27.87 14.24
N GLY A 338 -41.58 -26.85 14.20
CA GLY A 338 -41.67 -25.73 13.28
C GLY A 338 -41.59 -26.16 11.81
N LEU A 339 -40.60 -26.99 11.47
CA LEU A 339 -40.44 -27.54 10.11
C LEU A 339 -41.65 -28.38 9.68
N GLU A 340 -42.22 -29.17 10.60
CA GLU A 340 -43.40 -29.98 10.29
C GLU A 340 -44.64 -29.11 10.02
N ASN A 341 -44.84 -28.06 10.81
CA ASN A 341 -45.91 -27.09 10.59
C ASN A 341 -45.77 -26.34 9.27
N MET A 342 -44.54 -26.01 8.86
CA MET A 342 -44.28 -25.38 7.55
C MET A 342 -44.67 -26.31 6.41
N ARG A 343 -44.33 -27.60 6.51
CA ARG A 343 -44.68 -28.60 5.50
C ARG A 343 -46.19 -28.83 5.41
N ARG A 344 -46.92 -28.79 6.53
CA ARG A 344 -48.39 -28.92 6.56
C ARG A 344 -49.11 -27.77 5.86
N ARG A 345 -48.48 -26.59 5.71
CA ARG A 345 -49.09 -25.38 5.12
C ARG A 345 -48.18 -24.76 4.04
N PRO A 346 -47.91 -25.47 2.93
CA PRO A 346 -46.86 -25.12 1.98
C PRO A 346 -47.07 -23.76 1.31
N LEU A 347 -48.32 -23.42 0.94
CA LEU A 347 -48.63 -22.12 0.32
C LEU A 347 -48.33 -20.95 1.27
N ARG A 348 -48.78 -21.06 2.52
CA ARG A 348 -48.54 -20.02 3.53
C ARG A 348 -47.04 -19.86 3.79
N SER A 349 -46.32 -20.97 3.97
CA SER A 349 -44.88 -20.96 4.20
C SER A 349 -44.09 -20.38 3.03
N LEU A 350 -44.42 -20.76 1.80
CA LEU A 350 -43.78 -20.22 0.59
C LEU A 350 -43.99 -18.71 0.47
N LEU A 351 -45.24 -18.23 0.62
CA LEU A 351 -45.54 -16.80 0.56
C LEU A 351 -44.82 -16.03 1.66
N THR A 352 -44.77 -16.55 2.89
CA THR A 352 -44.03 -15.90 3.98
C THR A 352 -42.53 -15.83 3.73
N LEU A 353 -41.92 -16.90 3.20
CA LEU A 353 -40.50 -16.92 2.86
C LEU A 353 -40.18 -15.95 1.73
N LEU A 354 -41.05 -15.87 0.71
CA LEU A 354 -40.90 -14.95 -0.41
C LEU A 354 -40.99 -13.49 0.08
N THR A 355 -41.92 -13.17 0.97
CA THR A 355 -42.01 -11.83 1.56
C THR A 355 -40.76 -11.48 2.37
N ILE A 356 -40.26 -12.40 3.20
CA ILE A 356 -39.03 -12.17 3.98
C ILE A 356 -37.84 -11.97 3.03
N ALA A 357 -37.73 -12.78 1.97
CA ALA A 357 -36.67 -12.65 0.97
C ALA A 357 -36.75 -11.32 0.22
N ALA A 358 -37.96 -10.90 -0.19
CA ALA A 358 -38.19 -9.64 -0.88
C ALA A 358 -37.85 -8.43 0.00
N VAL A 359 -38.30 -8.41 1.26
CA VAL A 359 -37.98 -7.34 2.22
C VAL A 359 -36.49 -7.29 2.51
N SER A 360 -35.84 -8.44 2.75
CA SER A 360 -34.39 -8.49 2.98
C SER A 360 -33.61 -7.98 1.77
N THR A 361 -34.00 -8.39 0.56
CA THR A 361 -33.39 -7.93 -0.70
C THR A 361 -33.58 -6.42 -0.88
N ALA A 362 -34.77 -5.89 -0.58
CA ALA A 362 -35.05 -4.46 -0.67
C ALA A 362 -34.20 -3.65 0.32
N VAL A 363 -34.06 -4.12 1.57
CA VAL A 363 -33.22 -3.46 2.59
C VAL A 363 -31.73 -3.48 2.21
N VAL A 364 -31.23 -4.62 1.70
CA VAL A 364 -29.85 -4.73 1.22
C VAL A 364 -29.63 -3.83 -0.01
N ALA A 365 -30.57 -3.79 -0.95
CA ALA A 365 -30.49 -2.91 -2.11
C ALA A 365 -30.50 -1.42 -1.72
N LEU A 366 -31.33 -1.03 -0.75
CA LEU A 366 -31.41 0.35 -0.26
C LEU A 366 -30.14 0.78 0.50
N THR A 367 -29.49 -0.15 1.22
CA THR A 367 -28.27 0.13 2.00
C THR A 367 -26.98 -0.05 1.19
N SER A 368 -27.07 -0.58 -0.03
CA SER A 368 -25.94 -0.72 -0.95
C SER A 368 -25.46 0.64 -1.45
N THR A 369 -24.52 1.23 -0.73
CA THR A 369 -23.84 2.48 -1.12
C THR A 369 -22.42 2.18 -1.54
N SER A 370 -22.01 2.76 -2.67
CA SER A 370 -20.63 2.64 -3.14
C SER A 370 -19.75 3.63 -2.37
N PRO A 371 -18.65 3.18 -1.73
CA PRO A 371 -17.73 4.09 -1.08
C PRO A 371 -17.14 5.04 -2.13
N THR A 372 -17.29 6.35 -1.90
CA THR A 372 -16.69 7.39 -2.75
C THR A 372 -15.68 8.18 -1.91
N VAL A 373 -14.50 8.40 -2.48
CA VAL A 373 -13.47 9.23 -1.86
C VAL A 373 -13.87 10.70 -2.01
N TYR A 374 -14.02 11.42 -0.89
CA TYR A 374 -14.24 12.85 -0.89
C TYR A 374 -12.98 13.59 -0.41
N VAL A 375 -12.74 14.77 -0.97
CA VAL A 375 -11.69 15.67 -0.50
C VAL A 375 -12.31 16.59 0.54
N ALA A 376 -11.74 16.62 1.75
CA ALA A 376 -12.14 17.57 2.78
C ALA A 376 -11.42 18.90 2.56
N PHE A 377 -12.17 19.99 2.41
CA PHE A 377 -11.63 21.34 2.33
C PHE A 377 -11.77 22.02 3.69
N SER A 378 -10.69 22.64 4.16
CA SER A 378 -10.70 23.51 5.33
C SER A 378 -10.28 24.90 4.87
N ALA A 379 -11.14 25.90 5.12
CA ALA A 379 -10.81 27.28 4.79
C ALA A 379 -9.75 27.81 5.76
N GLN A 380 -8.60 28.19 5.22
CA GLN A 380 -7.60 28.94 5.98
C GLN A 380 -7.76 30.44 5.72
N ARG A 381 -7.56 31.24 6.78
CA ARG A 381 -7.62 32.70 6.73
C ARG A 381 -6.34 33.35 6.20
N ALA A 382 -5.34 32.55 5.81
CA ALA A 382 -4.07 33.05 5.34
C ALA A 382 -4.16 33.46 3.86
N SER A 383 -3.53 34.59 3.52
CA SER A 383 -3.38 35.05 2.13
C SER A 383 -1.93 34.80 1.71
N ALA A 384 -1.74 33.81 0.85
CA ALA A 384 -0.46 33.53 0.23
C ALA A 384 -0.15 34.56 -0.87
N PRO A 385 1.14 34.88 -1.14
CA PRO A 385 1.55 35.82 -2.19
C PRO A 385 1.47 35.22 -3.60
N TYR A 386 1.05 33.96 -3.74
CA TYR A 386 0.88 33.27 -5.01
C TYR A 386 -0.49 32.60 -5.11
N GLU A 387 -0.94 32.42 -6.34
CA GLU A 387 -2.05 31.55 -6.69
C GLU A 387 -1.49 30.15 -7.01
N GLY A 388 -1.68 29.19 -6.11
CA GLY A 388 -1.13 27.85 -6.28
C GLY A 388 -1.47 26.91 -5.13
N LEU A 389 -0.88 25.72 -5.18
CA LEU A 389 -1.08 24.66 -4.19
C LEU A 389 0.23 24.37 -3.46
N LEU A 390 0.22 24.52 -2.14
CA LEU A 390 1.30 24.02 -1.29
C LEU A 390 1.07 22.53 -1.01
N VAL A 391 1.94 21.69 -1.55
CA VAL A 391 1.96 20.26 -1.24
C VAL A 391 2.98 20.02 -0.12
N ARG A 392 2.48 19.73 1.07
CA ARG A 392 3.31 19.29 2.22
C ARG A 392 2.73 18.05 2.84
N ARG A 393 3.58 17.25 3.47
CA ARG A 393 3.16 16.18 4.38
C ARG A 393 3.50 16.63 5.80
N GLY A 394 2.57 16.46 6.72
CA GLY A 394 2.72 16.89 8.11
C GLY A 394 3.30 18.30 8.22
N TYR A 395 4.31 18.48 9.07
CA TYR A 395 5.02 19.75 9.25
C TYR A 395 6.30 19.87 8.38
N GLY A 396 6.55 18.94 7.47
CA GLY A 396 7.76 18.98 6.62
C GLY A 396 9.07 18.69 7.36
N VAL A 397 9.02 18.07 8.54
CA VAL A 397 10.20 17.70 9.35
C VAL A 397 10.21 16.19 9.58
N LEU A 398 11.41 15.60 9.72
CA LEU A 398 11.66 14.19 10.05
C LEU A 398 11.00 13.20 9.07
N GLN A 399 9.93 12.53 9.47
CA GLN A 399 9.32 11.41 8.75
C GLN A 399 8.42 11.87 7.58
N ASP A 400 8.13 13.18 7.51
CA ASP A 400 7.21 13.74 6.55
C ASP A 400 7.89 14.37 5.31
N VAL A 401 9.15 14.04 5.03
CA VAL A 401 9.91 14.63 3.91
C VAL A 401 9.52 14.08 2.54
N LEU A 402 9.13 14.96 1.61
CA LEU A 402 8.84 14.61 0.22
C LEU A 402 10.14 14.32 -0.54
N SER A 403 10.11 13.35 -1.46
CA SER A 403 11.30 12.93 -2.21
C SER A 403 11.43 13.68 -3.54
N ALA A 404 12.59 13.55 -4.20
CA ALA A 404 12.78 14.03 -5.57
C ALA A 404 11.83 13.35 -6.57
N ALA A 405 11.53 12.06 -6.38
CA ALA A 405 10.57 11.34 -7.21
C ALA A 405 9.14 11.92 -7.07
N THR A 406 8.76 12.45 -5.88
CA THR A 406 7.49 13.18 -5.73
C THR A 406 7.44 14.42 -6.62
N VAL A 407 8.55 15.17 -6.72
CA VAL A 407 8.64 16.38 -7.56
C VAL A 407 8.48 16.01 -9.04
N GLU A 408 9.14 14.96 -9.51
CA GLU A 408 9.02 14.51 -10.89
C GLU A 408 7.61 13.97 -11.20
N ALA A 409 6.99 13.23 -10.28
CA ALA A 409 5.61 12.79 -10.43
C ALA A 409 4.63 13.98 -10.51
N LEU A 410 4.79 15.02 -9.67
CA LEU A 410 3.98 16.23 -9.73
C LEU A 410 4.15 16.96 -11.08
N LYS A 411 5.38 17.12 -11.57
CA LYS A 411 5.64 17.68 -12.92
C LYS A 411 4.97 16.87 -14.03
N GLY A 412 4.80 15.57 -13.85
CA GLY A 412 4.06 14.70 -14.77
C GLY A 412 2.55 14.89 -14.70
N LEU A 413 2.01 15.14 -13.51
CA LEU A 413 0.58 15.31 -13.27
C LEU A 413 0.07 16.69 -13.73
N ILE A 414 0.88 17.73 -13.57
CA ILE A 414 0.55 19.14 -13.89
C ILE A 414 1.64 19.76 -14.79
N PRO A 415 1.76 19.32 -16.06
CA PRO A 415 2.85 19.77 -16.94
C PRO A 415 2.81 21.26 -17.27
N GLU A 416 1.64 21.89 -17.23
CA GLU A 416 1.42 23.30 -17.54
C GLU A 416 1.70 24.24 -16.35
N THR A 417 1.99 23.69 -15.16
CA THR A 417 2.19 24.46 -13.93
C THR A 417 3.62 24.32 -13.45
N ALA A 418 4.24 25.43 -13.06
CA ALA A 418 5.57 25.43 -12.47
C ALA A 418 5.55 24.68 -11.12
N VAL A 419 6.47 23.72 -10.95
CA VAL A 419 6.63 22.97 -9.71
C VAL A 419 7.92 23.43 -9.04
N SER A 420 7.78 24.17 -7.95
CA SER A 420 8.89 24.76 -7.18
C SER A 420 9.14 23.97 -5.89
N PRO A 421 10.09 23.02 -5.86
CA PRO A 421 10.44 22.33 -4.63
C PRO A 421 11.15 23.25 -3.64
N ARG A 422 10.66 23.24 -2.40
CA ARG A 422 11.30 23.90 -1.25
C ARG A 422 11.96 22.86 -0.35
N LEU A 423 13.16 23.16 0.14
CA LEU A 423 13.90 22.30 1.06
C LEU A 423 14.24 23.03 2.35
N TRP A 424 14.06 22.35 3.48
CA TRP A 424 14.56 22.80 4.78
C TRP A 424 15.74 21.92 5.18
N TYR A 425 16.91 22.53 5.31
CA TYR A 425 18.12 21.85 5.77
C TYR A 425 18.44 22.29 7.20
N TYR A 426 18.60 21.31 8.07
CA TYR A 426 18.99 21.51 9.45
C TYR A 426 20.37 20.87 9.67
N PRO A 427 21.39 21.64 10.10
CA PRO A 427 22.72 21.12 10.38
C PRO A 427 22.72 20.04 11.47
N VAL A 428 23.87 19.36 11.60
CA VAL A 428 24.10 18.35 12.64
C VAL A 428 23.82 18.96 14.01
N SER A 429 23.05 18.23 14.83
CA SER A 429 22.71 18.69 16.17
C SER A 429 23.85 18.42 17.14
N VAL A 430 24.29 19.45 17.85
CA VAL A 430 25.27 19.34 18.93
C VAL A 430 24.53 19.11 20.24
N ASN A 431 25.01 18.16 21.05
CA ASN A 431 24.38 17.80 22.31
C ASN A 431 24.18 19.05 23.20
N LYS A 432 22.96 19.25 23.71
CA LYS A 432 22.53 20.42 24.52
C LYS A 432 22.45 21.78 23.81
N VAL A 433 22.79 21.87 22.52
CA VAL A 433 22.71 23.12 21.72
C VAL A 433 21.65 23.03 20.62
N GLY A 434 21.39 21.82 20.09
CA GLY A 434 20.49 21.62 18.96
C GLY A 434 21.20 21.72 17.61
N PRO A 435 20.47 21.79 16.47
CA PRO A 435 21.05 22.01 15.14
C PRO A 435 21.98 23.22 15.12
N TYR A 436 23.24 23.00 14.73
CA TYR A 436 24.27 24.04 14.77
C TYR A 436 25.20 23.93 13.55
N GLY A 437 25.15 24.92 12.67
CA GLY A 437 26.07 25.06 11.54
C GLY A 437 26.79 26.41 11.62
N LEU A 438 28.06 26.45 11.22
CA LEU A 438 28.82 27.69 11.15
C LEU A 438 28.91 28.17 9.70
N VAL A 439 28.46 29.39 9.46
CA VAL A 439 28.76 30.13 8.24
C VAL A 439 29.99 30.97 8.52
N VAL A 440 31.05 30.79 7.73
CA VAL A 440 32.33 31.48 7.89
C VAL A 440 32.44 32.52 6.78
N GLY A 441 32.49 33.79 7.16
CA GLY A 441 32.76 34.91 6.28
C GLY A 441 34.21 35.37 6.40
N ARG A 442 34.55 36.45 5.69
CA ARG A 442 35.91 37.02 5.68
C ARG A 442 36.36 37.51 7.05
N ASN A 443 35.46 38.10 7.84
CA ASN A 443 35.77 38.79 9.09
C ASN A 443 34.98 38.27 10.30
N GLY A 444 34.18 37.21 10.14
CA GLY A 444 33.32 36.72 11.21
C GLY A 444 32.74 35.33 10.94
N THR A 445 32.23 34.71 12.00
CA THR A 445 31.54 33.42 11.95
C THR A 445 30.15 33.57 12.55
N LEU A 446 29.13 33.07 11.86
CA LEU A 446 27.74 33.13 12.29
C LEU A 446 27.19 31.72 12.51
N PRO A 447 26.65 31.41 13.71
CA PRO A 447 25.90 30.18 13.90
C PRO A 447 24.53 30.27 13.25
N VAL A 448 24.16 29.23 12.49
CA VAL A 448 22.84 29.07 11.86
C VAL A 448 22.22 27.74 12.29
N GLN A 449 20.92 27.77 12.58
CA GLN A 449 20.16 26.60 13.01
C GLN A 449 19.49 25.87 11.84
N ALA A 450 19.24 26.56 10.73
CA ALA A 450 18.63 26.01 9.53
C ALA A 450 19.01 26.82 8.29
N VAL A 451 18.88 26.19 7.12
CA VAL A 451 19.05 26.77 5.79
C VAL A 451 17.79 26.50 4.99
N LEU A 452 17.27 27.55 4.36
CA LEU A 452 16.11 27.48 3.48
C LEU A 452 16.60 27.39 2.02
N GLY A 453 16.26 26.29 1.35
CA GLY A 453 16.47 26.11 -0.08
C GLY A 453 15.20 26.45 -0.86
N LEU A 454 15.32 27.39 -1.80
CA LEU A 454 14.24 27.83 -2.69
C LEU A 454 14.70 27.68 -4.14
N THR A 455 13.76 27.40 -5.03
CA THR A 455 14.01 27.55 -6.47
C THR A 455 14.14 29.02 -6.86
N PRO A 456 14.80 29.35 -7.98
CA PRO A 456 14.85 30.73 -8.50
C PRO A 456 13.47 31.38 -8.63
N ASP A 457 12.51 30.66 -9.19
CA ASP A 457 11.14 31.16 -9.38
C ASP A 457 10.43 31.47 -8.07
N GLU A 458 10.56 30.58 -7.09
CA GLU A 458 9.95 30.76 -5.77
C GLU A 458 10.66 31.86 -4.97
N ALA A 459 11.99 31.92 -5.02
CA ALA A 459 12.78 32.96 -4.37
C ALA A 459 12.41 34.35 -4.94
N LYS A 460 12.23 34.46 -6.25
CA LYS A 460 11.75 35.70 -6.87
C LYS A 460 10.36 36.06 -6.36
N LEU A 461 9.42 35.12 -6.38
CA LEU A 461 8.04 35.40 -5.98
C LEU A 461 7.90 35.78 -4.49
N ILE A 462 8.69 35.16 -3.61
CA ILE A 462 8.60 35.35 -2.15
C ILE A 462 9.55 36.45 -1.64
N LEU A 463 10.83 36.40 -2.03
CA LEU A 463 11.91 37.19 -1.41
C LEU A 463 12.23 38.50 -2.14
N GLU A 464 11.81 38.69 -3.39
CA GLU A 464 12.09 39.92 -4.16
C GLU A 464 11.60 41.18 -3.43
N ARG A 465 10.46 41.09 -2.72
CA ARG A 465 9.91 42.18 -1.90
C ARG A 465 10.76 42.52 -0.68
N ALA A 466 11.60 41.60 -0.22
CA ALA A 466 12.49 41.78 0.92
C ALA A 466 13.94 42.08 0.49
N LEU A 467 14.22 42.18 -0.81
CA LEU A 467 15.56 42.43 -1.33
C LEU A 467 15.98 43.88 -1.06
N ALA A 468 17.05 44.06 -0.29
CA ALA A 468 17.62 45.38 0.00
C ALA A 468 18.75 45.74 -0.98
N ARG A 469 19.59 44.77 -1.37
CA ARG A 469 20.69 44.96 -2.33
C ARG A 469 20.98 43.66 -3.10
N GLY A 470 21.50 43.78 -4.32
CA GLY A 470 21.86 42.62 -5.15
C GLY A 470 20.69 42.11 -5.97
N ASP A 471 20.63 40.79 -6.16
CA ASP A 471 19.62 40.11 -6.97
C ASP A 471 19.20 38.79 -6.27
N VAL A 472 18.10 38.19 -6.71
CA VAL A 472 17.70 36.84 -6.28
C VAL A 472 18.42 35.76 -7.11
N PHE A 473 18.18 34.47 -6.80
CA PHE A 473 18.79 33.35 -7.52
C PHE A 473 18.42 33.35 -9.01
N ARG A 474 19.35 32.89 -9.86
CA ARG A 474 19.13 32.70 -11.30
C ARG A 474 19.17 31.23 -11.68
N GLU A 475 18.51 30.88 -12.78
CA GLU A 475 18.60 29.53 -13.33
C GLU A 475 20.05 29.15 -13.66
N GLY A 476 20.42 27.91 -13.36
CA GLY A 476 21.79 27.40 -13.57
C GLY A 476 22.83 27.93 -12.58
N GLN A 477 22.46 28.83 -11.67
CA GLN A 477 23.35 29.31 -10.63
C GLN A 477 23.51 28.25 -9.54
N VAL A 478 24.74 27.82 -9.31
CA VAL A 478 25.10 26.85 -8.27
C VAL A 478 25.97 27.55 -7.23
N TYR A 479 25.89 27.12 -5.97
CA TYR A 479 26.65 27.68 -4.85
C TYR A 479 26.44 29.18 -4.64
N ALA A 480 25.18 29.59 -4.55
CA ALA A 480 24.78 30.96 -4.22
C ALA A 480 23.99 30.98 -2.90
N CYS A 481 24.08 32.08 -2.17
CA CYS A 481 23.30 32.30 -0.96
C CYS A 481 22.74 33.73 -0.89
N LEU A 482 21.62 33.85 -0.18
CA LEU A 482 21.02 35.11 0.25
C LEU A 482 21.21 35.23 1.75
N LEU A 483 21.62 36.41 2.22
CA LEU A 483 21.81 36.70 3.64
C LEU A 483 20.93 37.86 4.05
N SER A 484 20.49 37.91 5.31
CA SER A 484 19.87 39.13 5.82
C SER A 484 20.94 40.21 6.06
N ALA A 485 20.51 41.48 6.12
CA ALA A 485 21.41 42.61 6.35
C ALA A 485 22.17 42.46 7.68
N SER A 486 21.51 41.98 8.74
CA SER A 486 22.15 41.68 10.02
C SER A 486 23.19 40.55 9.92
N GLN A 487 22.90 39.48 9.17
CA GLN A 487 23.83 38.36 8.95
C GLN A 487 25.07 38.80 8.17
N ALA A 488 24.88 39.57 7.10
CA ALA A 488 25.98 40.08 6.28
C ALA A 488 26.89 41.03 7.09
N LYS A 489 26.31 41.87 7.95
CA LYS A 489 27.06 42.73 8.87
C LYS A 489 27.87 41.92 9.89
N ALA A 490 27.30 40.86 10.44
CA ALA A 490 28.00 39.98 11.39
C ALA A 490 29.16 39.20 10.76
N LEU A 491 29.01 38.80 9.50
CA LEU A 491 30.04 38.08 8.74
C LEU A 491 31.07 39.02 8.07
N GLY A 492 30.76 40.31 7.98
CA GLY A 492 31.59 41.33 7.33
C GLY A 492 31.70 41.13 5.82
N VAL A 493 30.62 40.71 5.17
CA VAL A 493 30.54 40.39 3.73
C VAL A 493 29.50 41.26 3.03
N ASN A 494 29.68 41.50 1.73
CA ASN A 494 28.74 42.19 0.86
C ASN A 494 28.34 41.32 -0.35
N VAL A 495 27.41 41.82 -1.18
CA VAL A 495 27.04 41.17 -2.45
C VAL A 495 28.30 41.00 -3.32
N GLY A 496 28.52 39.78 -3.79
CA GLY A 496 29.70 39.38 -4.57
C GLY A 496 30.81 38.70 -3.76
N ASP A 497 30.77 38.78 -2.43
CA ASP A 497 31.73 38.08 -1.56
C ASP A 497 31.34 36.60 -1.37
N GLU A 498 32.29 35.79 -0.93
CA GLU A 498 32.10 34.36 -0.63
C GLU A 498 31.95 34.12 0.88
N VAL A 499 31.08 33.17 1.22
CA VAL A 499 30.98 32.58 2.57
C VAL A 499 31.13 31.08 2.49
N GLU A 500 31.76 30.47 3.49
CA GLU A 500 31.89 29.02 3.58
C GLU A 500 30.83 28.44 4.52
N PHE A 501 30.13 27.41 4.05
CA PHE A 501 29.17 26.66 4.85
C PHE A 501 29.26 25.17 4.50
N ALA A 502 29.47 24.32 5.51
CA ALA A 502 29.59 22.87 5.36
C ALA A 502 30.60 22.42 4.28
N GLY A 503 31.71 23.16 4.13
CA GLY A 503 32.76 22.91 3.14
C GLY A 503 32.46 23.43 1.72
N PHE A 504 31.30 24.05 1.50
CA PHE A 504 30.94 24.71 0.25
C PHE A 504 31.20 26.20 0.34
N LYS A 505 31.83 26.76 -0.71
CA LYS A 505 31.98 28.21 -0.89
C LYS A 505 30.77 28.74 -1.64
N LEU A 506 29.97 29.57 -0.98
CA LEU A 506 28.74 30.14 -1.51
C LEU A 506 28.94 31.62 -1.80
N VAL A 507 28.58 32.07 -3.00
CA VAL A 507 28.62 33.48 -3.39
C VAL A 507 27.37 34.20 -2.86
N VAL A 508 27.55 35.32 -2.17
CA VAL A 508 26.46 36.16 -1.69
C VAL A 508 25.87 36.95 -2.86
N VAL A 509 24.68 36.57 -3.33
CA VAL A 509 24.05 37.18 -4.52
C VAL A 509 23.13 38.35 -4.19
N GLY A 510 22.65 38.40 -2.95
CA GLY A 510 21.71 39.41 -2.51
C GLY A 510 21.62 39.49 -0.99
N LEU A 511 21.27 40.68 -0.52
CA LEU A 511 21.05 41.01 0.89
C LEU A 511 19.58 41.35 1.11
N LEU A 512 18.96 40.70 2.08
CA LEU A 512 17.56 40.86 2.45
C LEU A 512 17.42 41.82 3.64
N GLY A 513 16.47 42.74 3.60
CA GLY A 513 16.19 43.64 4.71
C GLY A 513 15.50 42.91 5.86
N ASP A 514 15.99 43.05 7.09
CA ASP A 514 15.48 42.32 8.26
C ASP A 514 13.99 42.65 8.55
N GLU A 515 13.60 43.93 8.47
CA GLU A 515 12.20 44.35 8.67
C GLU A 515 11.27 43.84 7.54
N ALA A 516 11.77 43.85 6.30
CA ALA A 516 11.01 43.40 5.15
C ALA A 516 10.79 41.87 5.19
N LEU A 517 11.76 41.10 5.70
CA LEU A 517 11.62 39.67 5.95
C LEU A 517 10.53 39.36 6.98
N LEU A 518 10.47 40.11 8.08
CA LEU A 518 9.44 39.95 9.11
C LEU A 518 8.03 40.31 8.60
N GLY A 519 7.95 41.26 7.66
CA GLY A 519 6.73 41.72 7.02
C GLY A 519 6.24 40.84 5.86
N LEU A 520 6.92 39.75 5.52
CA LEU A 520 6.47 38.87 4.44
C LEU A 520 5.11 38.21 4.77
N PRO A 521 4.21 38.07 3.77
CA PRO A 521 2.92 37.40 3.96
C PRO A 521 3.12 35.93 4.35
N ARG A 522 2.11 35.31 4.99
CA ARG A 522 2.15 33.89 5.33
C ARG A 522 2.06 33.01 4.09
N ASP A 523 2.55 31.78 4.20
CA ASP A 523 2.37 30.78 3.16
C ASP A 523 0.91 30.31 3.08
N ALA A 524 0.58 29.47 2.09
CA ALA A 524 -0.77 28.95 1.86
C ALA A 524 -1.33 28.18 3.06
N ASP A 525 -0.46 27.66 3.93
CA ASP A 525 -0.84 26.98 5.16
C ASP A 525 -0.93 27.89 6.41
N GLY A 526 -0.75 29.20 6.24
CA GLY A 526 -0.75 30.19 7.32
C GLY A 526 0.53 30.26 8.17
N TYR A 527 1.54 29.43 7.91
CA TYR A 527 2.83 29.49 8.59
C TYR A 527 3.82 30.39 7.84
N TYR A 528 5.00 30.61 8.44
CA TYR A 528 6.10 31.31 7.76
C TYR A 528 6.80 30.35 6.78
N TYR A 529 7.47 30.91 5.76
CA TYR A 529 8.28 30.13 4.81
C TYR A 529 9.57 29.54 5.43
N VAL A 530 10.01 30.15 6.53
CA VAL A 530 11.26 29.77 7.19
C VAL A 530 11.13 28.41 7.86
N PRO A 531 12.22 27.63 7.93
CA PRO A 531 12.23 26.39 8.67
C PRO A 531 11.73 26.60 10.10
N LEU A 532 10.98 25.62 10.61
CA LEU A 532 10.53 25.62 12.01
C LEU A 532 11.72 25.67 12.95
N ASP A 533 11.59 26.45 14.03
CA ASP A 533 12.58 26.49 15.10
C ASP A 533 12.69 25.09 15.72
N PRO A 534 13.87 24.45 15.71
CA PRO A 534 14.05 23.11 16.23
C PRO A 534 14.24 23.07 17.76
N THR A 535 14.22 24.21 18.46
CA THR A 535 14.47 24.32 19.90
C THR A 535 13.26 24.04 20.80
#